data_AF-A0A3M1FCX6-F1
#
_entry.id   AF-A0A3M1FCX6-F1
#
_cell.length_a   1.000
_cell.length_b   1.000
_cell.length_c   1.000
_cell.angle_alpha   90.00
_cell.angle_beta   90.00
_cell.angle_gamma   90.00
#
_symmetry.space_group_name_H-M   'P 1'
#
loop_
_entity.id
_entity.type
_entity.pdbx_description
1 polymer ?
#
loop_
_entity_poly.entity_id
_entity_poly.type
_entity_poly.pdbx_seq_one_letter_code
_entity_poly.pdbx_strand_id
1 'polypeptide(L)'
;MNTIKKIFNNEVDEVVHHKFTRYGKGEFERFLIKVKKGKSLQLNTSWDWSNDLFELVAFNVSEDVDLSGKVIAGRDFESELSLEPVKYSKRGKLYTAEFKCKASPSQLQELYEKFKLNFILLKVKSSSFKLSCGSSLPKPGGEIKDNFCKATLPLDLLDEFVWESSDFKVATIVHKFKIEDIVIPDEYKNDPAMARLKGKRVGTLTRSLDLDGKESSEDIRVEL
;
A
#
# COMPACT_ATOMS: atom_id res chain seq x y z
N MET A 1 2.31 10.93 -1.02
CA MET A 1 2.28 10.38 -2.39
C MET A 1 2.37 8.86 -2.32
N ASN A 2 1.50 8.15 -3.02
CA ASN A 2 1.50 6.67 -3.01
C ASN A 2 2.72 6.05 -3.72
N THR A 3 2.93 4.75 -3.48
CA THR A 3 4.09 3.99 -3.97
C THR A 3 4.25 4.07 -5.49
N ILE A 4 3.15 3.92 -6.24
CA ILE A 4 3.23 3.86 -7.71
C ILE A 4 3.65 5.23 -8.24
N LYS A 5 3.01 6.31 -7.77
CA LYS A 5 3.32 7.65 -8.23
C LYS A 5 4.76 8.05 -7.88
N LYS A 6 5.28 7.64 -6.72
CA LYS A 6 6.71 7.74 -6.37
C LYS A 6 7.62 7.10 -7.41
N ILE A 7 7.29 5.89 -7.87
CA ILE A 7 8.10 5.18 -8.89
C ILE A 7 8.09 5.94 -10.23
N PHE A 8 6.92 6.44 -10.67
CA PHE A 8 6.81 7.24 -11.90
C PHE A 8 7.59 8.56 -11.82
N ASN A 9 7.69 9.15 -10.62
CA ASN A 9 8.46 10.37 -10.37
C ASN A 9 9.95 10.12 -10.09
N ASN A 10 10.42 8.87 -10.16
CA ASN A 10 11.79 8.48 -9.79
C ASN A 10 12.17 8.84 -8.33
N GLU A 11 11.19 8.81 -7.42
CA GLU A 11 11.34 9.07 -5.98
C GLU A 11 11.32 7.76 -5.17
N VAL A 12 12.26 6.86 -5.46
CA VAL A 12 12.34 5.56 -4.79
C VAL A 12 12.92 5.72 -3.38
N ASP A 13 12.07 5.52 -2.36
CA ASP A 13 12.45 5.55 -0.95
C ASP A 13 12.51 4.14 -0.33
N GLU A 14 12.82 4.07 0.98
CA GLU A 14 12.88 2.80 1.71
C GLU A 14 11.53 2.05 1.71
N VAL A 15 10.40 2.75 1.74
CA VAL A 15 9.07 2.14 1.74
C VAL A 15 8.81 1.48 0.39
N VAL A 16 9.09 2.19 -0.70
CA VAL A 16 9.02 1.65 -2.06
C VAL A 16 9.92 0.42 -2.15
N HIS A 17 11.21 0.55 -1.84
CA HIS A 17 12.17 -0.55 -1.90
C HIS A 17 11.70 -1.78 -1.11
N HIS A 18 11.35 -1.58 0.17
CA HIS A 18 10.91 -2.64 1.07
C HIS A 18 9.72 -3.41 0.50
N LYS A 19 8.74 -2.70 -0.08
CA LYS A 19 7.54 -3.29 -0.68
C LYS A 19 7.87 -4.26 -1.80
N PHE A 20 8.95 -4.00 -2.55
CA PHE A 20 9.39 -4.86 -3.66
C PHE A 20 10.37 -5.96 -3.27
N THR A 21 10.92 -5.96 -2.04
CA THR A 21 11.86 -7.01 -1.57
C THR A 21 11.30 -8.44 -1.57
N ARG A 22 9.97 -8.57 -1.60
CA ARG A 22 9.28 -9.87 -1.66
C ARG A 22 9.19 -10.47 -3.06
N TYR A 23 9.49 -9.69 -4.10
CA TYR A 23 9.44 -10.18 -5.47
C TYR A 23 10.81 -10.67 -5.94
N GLY A 24 10.79 -11.81 -6.63
CA GLY A 24 11.92 -12.36 -7.37
C GLY A 24 11.91 -11.90 -8.83
N LYS A 25 12.70 -12.56 -9.68
CA LYS A 25 12.60 -12.40 -11.13
C LYS A 25 11.25 -12.96 -11.63
N GLY A 26 10.63 -12.30 -12.60
CA GLY A 26 9.35 -12.71 -13.16
C GLY A 26 8.38 -11.56 -13.40
N GLU A 27 7.13 -11.91 -13.72
CA GLU A 27 6.05 -10.96 -13.99
C GLU A 27 5.00 -11.00 -12.88
N PHE A 28 4.60 -9.82 -12.42
CA PHE A 28 3.70 -9.65 -11.29
C PHE A 28 2.68 -8.55 -11.60
N GLU A 29 1.49 -8.94 -11.99
CA GLU A 29 0.32 -8.07 -11.94
C GLU A 29 -0.17 -7.99 -10.50
N ARG A 30 -0.26 -6.80 -9.91
CA ARG A 30 -0.43 -6.67 -8.43
C ARG A 30 -1.29 -5.50 -8.01
N PHE A 31 -0.90 -4.29 -8.40
CA PHE A 31 -1.55 -3.07 -7.93
C PHE A 31 -2.72 -2.74 -8.84
N LEU A 32 -3.89 -3.26 -8.46
CA LEU A 32 -5.16 -2.97 -9.12
C LEU A 32 -5.90 -1.92 -8.30
N ILE A 33 -6.40 -0.88 -8.97
CA ILE A 33 -7.27 0.13 -8.39
C ILE A 33 -8.41 0.46 -9.36
N LYS A 34 -9.63 0.45 -8.84
CA LYS A 34 -10.82 0.96 -9.49
C LYS A 34 -11.24 2.23 -8.77
N VAL A 35 -11.23 3.35 -9.48
CA VAL A 35 -11.63 4.68 -9.00
C VAL A 35 -12.98 5.00 -9.62
N LYS A 36 -13.97 5.33 -8.78
CA LYS A 36 -15.22 5.94 -9.24
C LYS A 36 -15.30 7.36 -8.71
N LYS A 37 -15.41 8.32 -9.62
CA LYS A 37 -15.51 9.74 -9.32
C LYS A 37 -16.98 10.13 -9.09
N GLY A 38 -17.23 10.85 -8.00
CA GLY A 38 -18.55 11.38 -7.63
C GLY A 38 -18.40 12.66 -6.83
N LYS A 39 -19.16 12.80 -5.74
CA LYS A 39 -18.92 13.87 -4.74
C LYS A 39 -17.65 13.63 -3.91
N SER A 40 -17.20 12.38 -3.88
CA SER A 40 -15.98 11.87 -3.27
C SER A 40 -15.43 10.78 -4.18
N LEU A 41 -14.17 10.39 -3.95
CA LEU A 41 -13.54 9.27 -4.66
C LEU A 41 -13.94 7.97 -3.98
N GLN A 42 -14.50 7.03 -4.73
CA GLN A 42 -14.75 5.67 -4.26
C GLN A 42 -13.70 4.74 -4.86
N LEU A 43 -12.90 4.12 -4.00
CA LEU A 43 -11.82 3.22 -4.40
C LEU A 43 -12.14 1.79 -4.02
N ASN A 44 -11.92 0.87 -4.95
CA ASN A 44 -11.75 -0.56 -4.67
C ASN A 44 -10.36 -0.97 -5.16
N THR A 45 -9.55 -1.58 -4.30
CA THR A 45 -8.15 -1.88 -4.62
C THR A 45 -7.74 -3.27 -4.18
N SER A 46 -6.64 -3.73 -4.79
CA SER A 46 -5.90 -4.88 -4.30
C SER A 46 -5.21 -4.60 -2.97
N TRP A 47 -4.78 -5.68 -2.32
CA TRP A 47 -4.17 -5.59 -0.99
C TRP A 47 -2.85 -4.80 -0.96
N ASP A 48 -2.18 -4.68 -2.11
CA ASP A 48 -0.89 -4.00 -2.23
C ASP A 48 -1.01 -2.47 -1.96
N TRP A 49 -2.24 -1.94 -1.95
CA TRP A 49 -2.56 -0.55 -1.61
C TRP A 49 -2.84 -0.30 -0.13
N SER A 50 -2.85 -1.33 0.74
CA SER A 50 -3.32 -1.19 2.12
C SER A 50 -2.58 -0.11 2.91
N ASN A 51 -1.25 -0.10 2.82
CA ASN A 51 -0.41 0.86 3.53
C ASN A 51 -0.52 2.26 2.92
N ASP A 52 -0.50 2.37 1.58
CA ASP A 52 -0.58 3.65 0.88
C ASP A 52 -1.92 4.36 1.13
N LEU A 53 -3.02 3.61 1.17
CA LEU A 53 -4.33 4.16 1.54
C LEU A 53 -4.37 4.60 3.01
N PHE A 54 -3.71 3.85 3.90
CA PHE A 54 -3.62 4.26 5.30
C PHE A 54 -2.75 5.50 5.49
N GLU A 55 -1.62 5.61 4.79
CA GLU A 55 -0.78 6.81 4.74
C GLU A 55 -1.60 8.04 4.34
N LEU A 56 -2.31 7.95 3.22
CA LEU A 56 -3.14 9.04 2.72
C LEU A 56 -4.19 9.46 3.74
N VAL A 57 -4.84 8.52 4.43
CA VAL A 57 -5.79 8.84 5.49
C VAL A 57 -5.10 9.49 6.69
N ALA A 58 -4.01 8.90 7.18
CA ALA A 58 -3.29 9.36 8.37
C ALA A 58 -2.77 10.79 8.23
N PHE A 59 -2.31 11.17 7.04
CA PHE A 59 -1.74 12.50 6.78
C PHE A 59 -2.74 13.56 6.31
N ASN A 60 -3.98 13.18 5.95
CA ASN A 60 -4.97 14.14 5.44
C ASN A 60 -6.22 14.29 6.32
N VAL A 61 -6.41 13.42 7.33
CA VAL A 61 -7.52 13.58 8.27
C VAL A 61 -7.18 14.65 9.32
N SER A 62 -8.15 15.52 9.61
CA SER A 62 -8.00 16.65 10.55
C SER A 62 -8.81 16.49 11.83
N GLU A 63 -9.50 15.38 11.99
CA GLU A 63 -10.41 15.09 13.10
C GLU A 63 -10.13 13.70 13.70
N ASP A 64 -10.64 13.46 14.90
CA ASP A 64 -10.60 12.14 15.51
C ASP A 64 -11.43 11.13 14.71
N VAL A 65 -10.89 9.92 14.56
CA VAL A 65 -11.49 8.87 13.74
C VAL A 65 -11.91 7.66 14.58
N ASP A 66 -12.88 6.90 14.09
CA ASP A 66 -13.09 5.52 14.55
C ASP A 66 -12.04 4.62 13.87
N LEU A 67 -11.16 4.03 14.68
CA LEU A 67 -10.13 3.11 14.23
C LEU A 67 -10.46 1.67 14.64
N SER A 68 -10.37 0.74 13.70
CA SER A 68 -10.39 -0.69 14.01
C SER A 68 -9.50 -1.50 13.07
N GLY A 69 -9.30 -2.79 13.35
CA GLY A 69 -8.50 -3.66 12.49
C GLY A 69 -7.17 -4.01 13.16
N LYS A 70 -6.12 -4.27 12.37
CA LYS A 70 -4.86 -4.74 12.95
C LYS A 70 -3.60 -4.33 12.21
N VAL A 71 -2.52 -4.26 12.96
CA VAL A 71 -1.14 -4.20 12.46
C VAL A 71 -0.48 -5.57 12.66
N ILE A 72 0.27 -6.05 11.66
CA ILE A 72 0.99 -7.32 11.71
C ILE A 72 2.45 -7.10 11.35
N ALA A 73 3.37 -7.56 12.20
CA ALA A 73 4.81 -7.44 11.99
C ALA A 73 5.54 -8.78 12.20
N GLY A 74 6.74 -8.89 11.64
CA GLY A 74 7.63 -10.05 11.81
C GLY A 74 8.52 -10.00 13.07
N ARG A 75 8.31 -9.01 13.94
CA ARG A 75 9.04 -8.76 15.19
C ARG A 75 8.05 -8.39 16.28
N ASP A 76 8.46 -8.51 17.54
CA ASP A 76 7.68 -7.95 18.65
C ASP A 76 7.68 -6.41 18.56
N PHE A 77 6.54 -5.79 18.85
CA PHE A 77 6.34 -4.35 18.80
C PHE A 77 5.35 -3.83 19.85
N GLU A 78 4.99 -4.63 20.86
CA GLU A 78 4.00 -4.25 21.87
C GLU A 78 4.37 -2.95 22.58
N SER A 79 5.65 -2.79 22.94
CA SER A 79 6.20 -1.62 23.61
C SER A 79 6.30 -0.37 22.73
N GLU A 80 6.12 -0.49 21.41
CA GLU A 80 6.18 0.62 20.46
C GLU A 80 4.79 1.23 20.19
N LEU A 81 3.72 0.59 20.65
CA LEU A 81 2.36 1.03 20.42
C LEU A 81 2.02 2.29 21.21
N SER A 82 1.57 3.34 20.52
CA SER A 82 1.00 4.54 21.15
C SER A 82 -0.51 4.45 21.37
N LEU A 83 -1.14 3.40 20.86
CA LEU A 83 -2.54 3.06 21.05
C LEU A 83 -2.64 1.73 21.77
N GLU A 84 -3.50 1.64 22.78
CA GLU A 84 -3.74 0.39 23.48
C GLU A 84 -4.48 -0.59 22.57
N PRO A 85 -3.90 -1.76 22.24
CA PRO A 85 -4.60 -2.75 21.45
C PRO A 85 -5.66 -3.46 22.30
N VAL A 86 -6.81 -3.77 21.72
CA VAL A 86 -7.81 -4.64 22.38
C VAL A 86 -7.32 -6.09 22.48
N LYS A 87 -6.34 -6.45 21.66
CA LYS A 87 -5.70 -7.75 21.67
C LYS A 87 -4.31 -7.67 21.06
N TYR A 88 -3.34 -8.21 21.77
CA TYR A 88 -2.00 -8.47 21.24
C TYR A 88 -1.76 -9.98 21.20
N SER A 89 -1.19 -10.51 20.12
CA SER A 89 -0.96 -11.96 20.00
C SER A 89 0.18 -12.30 19.05
N LYS A 90 0.79 -13.47 19.27
CA LYS A 90 1.83 -14.05 18.43
C LYS A 90 1.33 -15.34 17.79
N ARG A 91 1.52 -15.48 16.47
CA ARG A 91 1.27 -16.72 15.72
C ARG A 91 2.45 -17.01 14.81
N GLY A 92 3.23 -18.04 15.15
CA GLY A 92 4.48 -18.35 14.44
C GLY A 92 5.48 -17.20 14.59
N LYS A 93 5.95 -16.65 13.46
CA LYS A 93 6.86 -15.49 13.41
C LYS A 93 6.14 -14.14 13.33
N LEU A 94 4.81 -14.13 13.35
CA LEU A 94 4.02 -12.92 13.20
C LEU A 94 3.44 -12.47 14.54
N TYR A 95 3.61 -11.19 14.83
CA TYR A 95 3.02 -10.48 15.95
C TYR A 95 1.86 -9.63 15.42
N THR A 96 0.76 -9.55 16.15
CA THR A 96 -0.47 -8.88 15.73
C THR A 96 -1.05 -8.06 16.87
N ALA A 97 -1.27 -6.77 16.60
CA ALA A 97 -2.01 -5.86 17.47
C ALA A 97 -3.36 -5.53 16.81
N GLU A 98 -4.45 -5.80 17.51
CA GLU A 98 -5.81 -5.47 17.07
C GLU A 98 -6.30 -4.22 17.81
N PHE A 99 -6.92 -3.29 17.09
CA PHE A 99 -7.42 -2.02 17.62
C PHE A 99 -8.93 -1.92 17.46
N LYS A 100 -9.57 -1.21 18.39
CA LYS A 100 -10.97 -0.75 18.31
C LYS A 100 -11.13 0.45 19.24
N CYS A 101 -10.76 1.63 18.76
CA CYS A 101 -10.66 2.84 19.57
C CYS A 101 -10.97 4.10 18.74
N LYS A 102 -11.04 5.24 19.43
CA LYS A 102 -10.86 6.55 18.80
C LYS A 102 -9.36 6.83 18.67
N ALA A 103 -8.95 7.42 17.55
CA ALA A 103 -7.57 7.84 17.34
C ALA A 103 -7.53 9.26 16.78
N SER A 104 -6.63 10.09 17.30
CA SER A 104 -6.36 11.42 16.77
C SER A 104 -5.50 11.36 15.50
N PRO A 105 -5.46 12.45 14.69
CA PRO A 105 -4.58 12.51 13.52
C PRO A 105 -3.10 12.21 13.84
N SER A 106 -2.58 12.74 14.95
CA SER A 106 -1.19 12.51 15.36
C SER A 106 -0.91 11.04 15.70
N GLN A 107 -1.87 10.35 16.32
CA GLN A 107 -1.74 8.92 16.62
C GLN A 107 -1.75 8.07 15.35
N LEU A 108 -2.54 8.44 14.33
CA LEU A 108 -2.53 7.74 13.04
C LEU A 108 -1.21 7.92 12.30
N GLN A 109 -0.65 9.14 12.30
CA GLN A 109 0.64 9.44 11.70
C GLN A 109 1.75 8.66 12.38
N GLU A 110 1.79 8.67 13.72
CA GLU A 110 2.77 7.90 14.49
C GLU A 110 2.64 6.39 14.21
N LEU A 111 1.41 5.87 14.15
CA LEU A 111 1.16 4.47 13.81
C LEU A 111 1.65 4.14 12.40
N TYR A 112 1.42 5.00 11.40
CA TYR A 112 1.97 4.81 10.07
C TYR A 112 3.49 4.83 10.08
N GLU A 113 4.12 5.85 10.67
CA GLU A 113 5.57 6.00 10.65
C GLU A 113 6.30 4.82 11.28
N LYS A 114 5.80 4.29 12.41
CA LYS A 114 6.38 3.12 13.07
C LYS A 114 6.19 1.82 12.29
N PHE A 115 5.09 1.70 11.53
CA PHE A 115 4.66 0.43 10.93
C PHE A 115 4.52 0.46 9.40
N LYS A 116 5.04 1.49 8.72
CA LYS A 116 4.96 1.65 7.24
C LYS A 116 5.59 0.51 6.46
N LEU A 117 6.57 -0.18 7.06
CA LEU A 117 7.21 -1.38 6.50
C LEU A 117 6.52 -2.70 6.91
N ASN A 118 5.48 -2.64 7.75
CA ASN A 118 4.73 -3.79 8.22
C ASN A 118 3.36 -3.86 7.54
N PHE A 119 2.54 -4.86 7.87
CA PHE A 119 1.22 -4.97 7.26
C PHE A 119 0.19 -4.18 8.05
N ILE A 120 -0.41 -3.18 7.41
CA ILE A 120 -1.46 -2.35 7.99
C ILE A 120 -2.82 -2.77 7.43
N LEU A 121 -3.62 -3.48 8.22
CA LEU A 121 -4.95 -3.97 7.87
C LEU A 121 -6.01 -3.26 8.72
N LEU A 122 -5.99 -1.93 8.67
CA LEU A 122 -6.86 -1.06 9.47
C LEU A 122 -8.13 -0.67 8.71
N LYS A 123 -9.11 -0.22 9.49
CA LYS A 123 -10.35 0.39 9.04
C LYS A 123 -10.46 1.71 9.76
N VAL A 124 -10.67 2.78 8.99
CA VAL A 124 -10.80 4.14 9.49
C VAL A 124 -12.15 4.67 9.05
N LYS A 125 -12.86 5.35 9.95
CA LYS A 125 -14.08 6.05 9.61
C LYS A 125 -14.09 7.42 10.28
N SER A 126 -14.27 8.45 9.47
CA SER A 126 -14.48 9.84 9.86
C SER A 126 -15.62 10.44 9.02
N SER A 127 -15.84 11.76 9.11
CA SER A 127 -16.80 12.46 8.25
C SER A 127 -16.40 12.47 6.78
N SER A 128 -15.09 12.61 6.51
CA SER A 128 -14.53 12.82 5.17
C SER A 128 -13.77 11.61 4.63
N PHE A 129 -13.33 10.71 5.52
CA PHE A 129 -12.56 9.53 5.15
C PHE A 129 -13.25 8.24 5.58
N LYS A 130 -13.22 7.25 4.70
CA LYS A 130 -13.55 5.87 5.04
C LYS A 130 -12.51 4.96 4.42
N LEU A 131 -11.87 4.12 5.21
CA LEU A 131 -10.99 3.06 4.74
C LEU A 131 -11.43 1.75 5.36
N SER A 132 -11.47 0.68 4.58
CA SER A 132 -11.71 -0.66 5.07
C SER A 132 -10.82 -1.66 4.34
N CYS A 133 -9.80 -2.17 5.04
CA CYS A 133 -8.96 -3.26 4.55
C CYS A 133 -9.54 -4.65 4.87
N GLY A 134 -9.08 -5.67 4.15
CA GLY A 134 -9.36 -7.07 4.43
C GLY A 134 -8.85 -7.50 5.81
N SER A 135 -9.54 -8.45 6.45
CA SER A 135 -9.24 -8.87 7.83
C SER A 135 -8.06 -9.84 7.97
N SER A 136 -7.44 -10.27 6.87
CA SER A 136 -6.32 -11.21 6.88
C SER A 136 -5.41 -10.97 5.69
N LEU A 137 -4.14 -11.34 5.85
CA LEU A 137 -3.19 -11.30 4.74
C LEU A 137 -3.67 -12.25 3.63
N PRO A 138 -3.63 -11.83 2.37
CA PRO A 138 -3.94 -12.73 1.27
C PRO A 138 -2.91 -13.85 1.20
N LYS A 139 -3.34 -15.01 0.69
CA LYS A 139 -2.44 -16.14 0.46
C LYS A 139 -1.45 -15.77 -0.65
N PRO A 140 -0.16 -16.11 -0.51
CA PRO A 140 0.79 -16.01 -1.61
C PRO A 140 0.28 -16.75 -2.86
N GLY A 141 0.43 -16.14 -4.03
CA GLY A 141 -0.03 -16.73 -5.31
C GLY A 141 -1.54 -16.78 -5.52
N GLY A 142 -2.35 -16.22 -4.60
CA GLY A 142 -3.79 -16.10 -4.81
C GLY A 142 -4.16 -15.04 -5.85
N GLU A 143 -5.38 -15.14 -6.37
CA GLU A 143 -5.96 -14.15 -7.28
C GLU A 143 -5.95 -12.74 -6.68
N ILE A 144 -5.74 -11.75 -7.55
CA ILE A 144 -5.82 -10.34 -7.19
C ILE A 144 -7.28 -10.01 -6.93
N LYS A 145 -7.63 -9.80 -5.66
CA LYS A 145 -8.95 -9.31 -5.29
C LYS A 145 -9.01 -7.81 -5.50
N ASP A 146 -9.92 -7.35 -6.35
CA ASP A 146 -10.13 -5.93 -6.63
C ASP A 146 -10.83 -5.16 -5.51
N ASN A 147 -11.29 -5.85 -4.46
CA ASN A 147 -12.10 -5.30 -3.38
C ASN A 147 -11.50 -5.55 -1.99
N PHE A 148 -10.19 -5.84 -1.92
CA PHE A 148 -9.51 -6.11 -0.66
C PHE A 148 -9.50 -4.88 0.24
N CYS A 149 -9.14 -3.72 -0.31
CA CYS A 149 -9.35 -2.44 0.36
C CYS A 149 -10.43 -1.65 -0.35
N LYS A 150 -11.31 -1.04 0.45
CA LYS A 150 -12.34 -0.09 -0.01
C LYS A 150 -12.09 1.25 0.65
N ALA A 151 -12.10 2.32 -0.12
CA ALA A 151 -11.95 3.67 0.43
C ALA A 151 -12.98 4.65 -0.12
N THR A 152 -13.32 5.64 0.71
CA THR A 152 -13.98 6.87 0.31
C THR A 152 -13.07 8.01 0.75
N LEU A 153 -12.58 8.77 -0.23
CA LEU A 153 -11.61 9.84 -0.01
C LEU A 153 -12.14 11.17 -0.59
N PRO A 154 -11.68 12.32 -0.08
CA PRO A 154 -11.89 13.62 -0.71
C PRO A 154 -11.43 13.68 -2.19
N LEU A 155 -12.03 14.59 -2.98
CA LEU A 155 -11.77 14.70 -4.42
C LEU A 155 -10.40 15.29 -4.79
N ASP A 156 -9.82 16.09 -3.90
CA ASP A 156 -8.48 16.68 -4.06
C ASP A 156 -7.36 15.63 -4.07
N LEU A 157 -7.61 14.44 -3.52
CA LEU A 157 -6.70 13.29 -3.61
C LEU A 157 -6.80 12.52 -4.94
N LEU A 158 -7.50 13.05 -5.94
CA LEU A 158 -7.67 12.37 -7.23
C LEU A 158 -6.32 12.12 -7.93
N ASP A 159 -5.47 13.14 -7.93
CA ASP A 159 -4.17 13.12 -8.61
C ASP A 159 -3.18 12.13 -7.98
N GLU A 160 -3.48 11.59 -6.80
CA GLU A 160 -2.72 10.45 -6.26
C GLU A 160 -2.92 9.21 -7.13
N PHE A 161 -4.11 8.99 -7.69
CA PHE A 161 -4.43 7.73 -8.36
C PHE A 161 -4.51 7.87 -9.88
N VAL A 162 -5.06 8.98 -10.37
CA VAL A 162 -5.26 9.26 -11.79
C VAL A 162 -4.71 10.66 -12.06
N TRP A 163 -3.54 10.74 -12.67
CA TRP A 163 -2.86 12.00 -12.99
C TRP A 163 -2.87 12.33 -14.49
N GLU A 164 -3.39 11.42 -15.31
CA GLU A 164 -3.45 11.53 -16.76
C GLU A 164 -4.66 12.34 -17.23
N SER A 165 -5.76 12.27 -16.48
CA SER A 165 -7.00 12.99 -16.79
C SER A 165 -7.86 13.12 -15.55
N SER A 166 -8.56 14.25 -15.45
CA SER A 166 -9.63 14.45 -14.46
C SER A 166 -11.03 14.24 -15.06
N ASP A 167 -11.14 14.03 -16.37
CA ASP A 167 -12.42 13.85 -17.09
C ASP A 167 -12.72 12.35 -17.29
N PHE A 168 -13.34 11.75 -16.27
CA PHE A 168 -13.84 10.37 -16.30
C PHE A 168 -14.89 10.14 -15.19
N LYS A 169 -15.73 9.12 -15.35
CA LYS A 169 -16.61 8.62 -14.27
C LYS A 169 -16.00 7.44 -13.53
N VAL A 170 -15.43 6.50 -14.27
CA VAL A 170 -14.76 5.31 -13.72
C VAL A 170 -13.39 5.15 -14.38
N ALA A 171 -12.37 4.92 -13.55
CA ALA A 171 -11.04 4.53 -13.98
C ALA A 171 -10.72 3.14 -13.43
N THR A 172 -10.22 2.24 -14.26
CA THR A 172 -9.59 0.99 -13.83
C THR A 172 -8.11 1.07 -14.17
N ILE A 173 -7.25 0.87 -13.18
CA ILE A 173 -5.81 0.89 -13.36
C ILE A 173 -5.23 -0.41 -12.85
N VAL A 174 -4.36 -1.00 -13.66
CA VAL A 174 -3.61 -2.21 -13.33
C VAL A 174 -2.13 -1.92 -13.54
N HIS A 175 -1.32 -2.29 -12.56
CA HIS A 175 0.14 -2.22 -12.68
C HIS A 175 0.74 -3.61 -12.72
N LYS A 176 1.58 -3.82 -13.71
CA LYS A 176 2.34 -5.04 -13.94
C LYS A 176 3.84 -4.73 -13.82
N PHE A 177 4.51 -5.47 -12.95
CA PHE A 177 5.96 -5.40 -12.78
C PHE A 177 6.61 -6.58 -13.48
N LYS A 178 7.58 -6.31 -14.33
CA LYS A 178 8.46 -7.32 -14.91
C LYS A 178 9.86 -7.13 -14.33
N ILE A 179 10.23 -7.95 -13.36
CA ILE A 179 11.55 -7.93 -12.73
C ILE A 179 12.47 -8.85 -13.52
N GLU A 180 13.48 -8.26 -14.14
CA GLU A 180 14.42 -8.97 -15.01
C GLU A 180 15.71 -9.33 -14.27
N ASP A 181 16.13 -8.44 -13.36
CA ASP A 181 17.32 -8.67 -12.56
C ASP A 181 17.20 -8.21 -11.11
N ILE A 182 18.06 -8.77 -10.27
CA ILE A 182 18.22 -8.37 -8.87
C ILE A 182 19.69 -8.04 -8.65
N VAL A 183 20.01 -6.75 -8.57
CA VAL A 183 21.38 -6.27 -8.36
C VAL A 183 21.68 -6.33 -6.86
N ILE A 184 22.53 -7.27 -6.47
CA ILE A 184 22.95 -7.46 -5.08
C ILE A 184 24.27 -6.71 -4.84
N PRO A 185 24.35 -5.81 -3.84
CA PRO A 185 25.62 -5.18 -3.47
C PRO A 185 26.68 -6.21 -3.08
N ASP A 186 27.94 -5.97 -3.45
CA ASP A 186 29.04 -6.93 -3.28
C ASP A 186 29.20 -7.40 -1.84
N GLU A 187 29.03 -6.50 -0.87
CA GLU A 187 29.11 -6.77 0.56
C GLU A 187 28.08 -7.79 1.07
N TYR A 188 26.96 -7.99 0.37
CA TYR A 188 25.91 -8.93 0.74
C TYR A 188 25.88 -10.19 -0.14
N LYS A 189 26.79 -10.36 -1.10
CA LYS A 189 26.79 -11.53 -2.00
C LYS A 189 26.85 -12.87 -1.27
N ASN A 190 27.50 -12.90 -0.12
CA ASN A 190 27.67 -14.10 0.70
C ASN A 190 26.67 -14.19 1.87
N ASP A 191 25.74 -13.23 2.01
CA ASP A 191 24.66 -13.24 3.01
C ASP A 191 23.30 -13.28 2.29
N PRO A 192 22.67 -14.46 2.16
CA PRO A 192 21.40 -14.61 1.45
C PRO A 192 20.25 -13.77 2.04
N ALA A 193 20.24 -13.55 3.35
CA ALA A 193 19.20 -12.77 4.00
C ALA A 193 19.34 -11.29 3.64
N MET A 194 20.55 -10.76 3.74
CA MET A 194 20.85 -9.38 3.39
C MET A 194 20.78 -9.14 1.88
N ALA A 195 21.23 -10.09 1.05
CA ALA A 195 21.12 -10.03 -0.41
C ALA A 195 19.66 -9.84 -0.84
N ARG A 196 18.72 -10.54 -0.20
CA ARG A 196 17.29 -10.38 -0.46
C ARG A 196 16.77 -9.00 -0.06
N LEU A 197 17.18 -8.51 1.11
CA LEU A 197 16.69 -7.25 1.68
C LEU A 197 17.30 -6.01 1.05
N LYS A 198 18.53 -6.09 0.54
CA LYS A 198 19.30 -4.97 -0.02
C LYS A 198 19.43 -5.02 -1.54
N GLY A 199 19.08 -6.14 -2.17
CA GLY A 199 19.13 -6.28 -3.62
C GLY A 199 18.13 -5.36 -4.31
N LYS A 200 18.54 -4.65 -5.35
CA LYS A 200 17.65 -3.77 -6.13
C LYS A 200 16.98 -4.53 -7.25
N ARG A 201 15.67 -4.36 -7.41
CA ARG A 201 14.87 -5.03 -8.44
C ARG A 201 14.89 -4.15 -9.69
N VAL A 202 15.55 -4.63 -10.72
CA VAL A 202 15.66 -3.93 -12.00
C VAL A 202 14.70 -4.55 -13.00
N GLY A 203 13.93 -3.71 -13.69
CA GLY A 203 12.89 -4.19 -14.56
C GLY A 203 12.06 -3.10 -15.22
N THR A 204 10.83 -3.47 -15.59
CA THR A 204 9.85 -2.59 -16.22
C THR A 204 8.58 -2.55 -15.39
N LEU A 205 8.02 -1.35 -15.20
CA LEU A 205 6.69 -1.12 -14.66
C LEU A 205 5.77 -0.70 -15.82
N THR A 206 4.77 -1.53 -16.09
CA THR A 206 3.67 -1.23 -17.02
C THR A 206 2.47 -0.75 -16.23
N ARG A 207 1.95 0.42 -16.57
CA ARG A 207 0.70 0.97 -16.05
C ARG A 207 -0.33 0.98 -17.16
N SER A 208 -1.36 0.16 -17.00
CA SER A 208 -2.49 0.10 -17.92
C SER A 208 -3.68 0.81 -17.30
N LEU A 209 -4.30 1.71 -18.06
CA LEU A 209 -5.37 2.60 -17.63
C LEU A 209 -6.56 2.45 -18.57
N ASP A 210 -7.74 2.22 -18.01
CA ASP A 210 -9.03 2.26 -18.70
C ASP A 210 -9.87 3.39 -18.09
N LEU A 211 -10.11 4.46 -18.86
CA LEU A 211 -10.96 5.60 -18.51
C LEU A 211 -12.28 5.54 -19.29
N ASP A 212 -13.37 5.16 -18.63
CA ASP A 212 -14.70 5.02 -19.25
C ASP A 212 -14.71 4.19 -20.56
N GLY A 213 -13.88 3.15 -20.63
CA GLY A 213 -13.72 2.26 -21.80
C GLY A 213 -12.60 2.69 -22.76
N LYS A 214 -11.88 3.77 -22.47
CA LYS A 214 -10.72 4.22 -23.26
C LYS A 214 -9.43 3.69 -22.63
N GLU A 215 -8.84 2.71 -23.28
CA GLU A 215 -7.61 2.07 -22.82
C GLU A 215 -6.35 2.84 -23.26
N SER A 216 -5.37 2.88 -22.37
CA SER A 216 -4.01 3.38 -22.61
C SER A 216 -3.02 2.62 -21.74
N SER A 217 -1.74 2.63 -22.12
CA SER A 217 -0.69 1.98 -21.34
C SER A 217 0.62 2.74 -21.48
N GLU A 218 1.38 2.79 -20.39
CA GLU A 218 2.73 3.38 -20.33
C GLU A 218 3.70 2.40 -19.66
N ASP A 219 4.90 2.31 -20.22
CA ASP A 219 5.99 1.49 -19.69
C ASP A 219 7.16 2.38 -19.27
N ILE A 220 7.68 2.17 -18.06
CA ILE A 220 8.89 2.82 -17.57
C ILE A 220 9.92 1.80 -17.09
N ARG A 221 11.20 2.13 -17.24
CA ARG A 221 12.29 1.36 -16.63
C ARG A 221 12.38 1.71 -15.16
N VAL A 222 12.55 0.70 -14.31
CA VAL A 222 12.61 0.88 -12.86
C VAL A 222 13.80 0.17 -12.24
N GLU A 223 14.33 0.78 -11.18
CA GLU A 223 15.29 0.22 -10.24
C GLU A 223 14.73 0.45 -8.83
N LEU A 224 14.16 -0.61 -8.24
CA LEU A 224 13.38 -0.58 -6.99
C LEU A 224 14.14 -1.17 -5.81
#